data_AF-A0A7C3EUY3-F1
#
_entry.id   AF-A0A7C3EUY3-F1
#
_cell.length_a   1.000
_cell.length_b   1.000
_cell.length_c   1.000
_cell.angle_alpha   90.00
_cell.angle_beta   90.00
_cell.angle_gamma   90.00
#
_symmetry.space_group_name_H-M   'P 1'
#
loop_
_entity.id
_entity.type
_entity.pdbx_description
1 polymer ?
#
loop_
_entity_poly.entity_id
_entity_poly.type
_entity_poly.pdbx_seq_one_letter_code
_entity_poly.pdbx_strand_id
1 'polypeptide(L)'
;MAFVIYYDSELLPQLSSPAGKARAEWYGAGGERPLAFFDGTSRSPQITLPDSFYPVYRDMIDAARTRKTMLEMRIDSAAIDSSRLTVRLVITPTDSSADTITTLRLVAIVFEDSIPYYSILRADTFYSPMTVRTVIGDSFGIPLRLRFGQDYDTVLSTPVPDWNPNRTGIAVTVQNFGSRAVLQTAVKWRINQED
;
A
#
# COMPACT_ATOMS: atom_id res chain seq x y z
N MET A 1 5.73 1.54 7.95
CA MET A 1 5.23 0.17 7.70
C MET A 1 3.97 0.25 6.87
N ALA A 2 3.95 -0.45 5.73
CA ALA A 2 2.74 -0.71 4.96
C ALA A 2 2.31 -2.15 5.23
N PHE A 3 1.01 -2.37 5.41
CA PHE A 3 0.42 -3.71 5.37
C PHE A 3 -0.71 -3.68 4.34
N VAL A 4 -0.89 -4.79 3.63
CA VAL A 4 -1.98 -4.97 2.66
C VAL A 4 -2.84 -6.11 3.15
N ILE A 5 -4.15 -5.87 3.30
CA ILE A 5 -5.12 -6.90 3.65
C ILE A 5 -5.79 -7.39 2.37
N TYR A 6 -5.76 -8.70 2.15
CA TYR A 6 -6.42 -9.32 0.99
C TYR A 6 -7.75 -9.95 1.40
N TYR A 7 -8.82 -9.59 0.70
CA TYR A 7 -10.16 -10.15 0.85
C TYR A 7 -10.50 -11.07 -0.32
N ASP A 8 -11.42 -12.02 -0.12
CA ASP A 8 -11.97 -12.82 -1.20
C ASP A 8 -12.83 -11.95 -2.12
N SER A 9 -12.37 -11.79 -3.36
CA SER A 9 -13.04 -10.96 -4.35
C SER A 9 -14.30 -11.58 -4.94
N GLU A 10 -14.46 -12.90 -4.85
CA GLU A 10 -15.67 -13.58 -5.32
C GLU A 10 -16.82 -13.39 -4.34
N LEU A 11 -16.50 -13.35 -3.05
CA LEU A 11 -17.49 -13.12 -1.98
C LEU A 11 -17.76 -11.63 -1.74
N LEU A 12 -16.76 -10.76 -1.96
CA LEU A 12 -16.83 -9.32 -1.67
C LEU A 12 -16.33 -8.49 -2.87
N PRO A 13 -17.07 -8.47 -4.00
CA PRO A 13 -16.65 -7.77 -5.23
C PRO A 13 -16.39 -6.27 -5.02
N GLN A 14 -17.12 -5.63 -4.10
CA GLN A 14 -16.96 -4.22 -3.72
C GLN A 14 -15.60 -3.89 -3.09
N LEU A 15 -14.91 -4.89 -2.55
CA LEU A 15 -13.56 -4.76 -1.97
C LEU A 15 -12.46 -5.14 -2.99
N SER A 16 -12.84 -5.55 -4.19
CA SER A 16 -11.91 -6.05 -5.19
C SER A 16 -11.49 -4.96 -6.17
N SER A 17 -10.24 -5.02 -6.61
CA SER A 17 -9.71 -4.29 -7.76
C SER A 17 -8.76 -5.19 -8.56
N PRO A 18 -8.59 -4.96 -9.87
CA PRO A 18 -7.63 -5.72 -10.68
C PRO A 18 -6.22 -5.69 -10.09
N ALA A 19 -5.78 -4.51 -9.61
CA ALA A 19 -4.47 -4.36 -8.97
C ALA A 19 -4.40 -5.11 -7.63
N GLY A 20 -5.45 -5.07 -6.82
CA GLY A 20 -5.54 -5.83 -5.58
C GLY A 20 -5.43 -7.35 -5.81
N LYS A 21 -6.14 -7.88 -6.82
CA LYS A 21 -6.09 -9.31 -7.20
C LYS A 21 -4.70 -9.74 -7.65
N ALA A 22 -4.11 -9.02 -8.61
CA ALA A 22 -2.79 -9.33 -9.14
C ALA A 22 -1.70 -9.34 -8.05
N ARG A 23 -1.80 -8.40 -7.09
CA ARG A 23 -0.89 -8.39 -5.93
C ARG A 23 -1.18 -9.56 -4.99
N ALA A 24 -2.44 -9.85 -4.66
CA ALA A 24 -2.80 -11.00 -3.83
C ALA A 24 -2.19 -12.29 -4.36
N GLU A 25 -2.33 -12.54 -5.67
CA GLU A 25 -1.75 -13.69 -6.37
C GLU A 25 -0.23 -13.71 -6.28
N TRP A 26 0.42 -12.57 -6.54
CA TRP A 26 1.88 -12.46 -6.47
C TRP A 26 2.45 -12.71 -5.07
N TYR A 27 1.72 -12.32 -4.03
CA TYR A 27 2.05 -12.62 -2.64
C TYR A 27 1.71 -14.07 -2.23
N GLY A 28 1.02 -14.84 -3.08
CA GLY A 28 0.55 -16.19 -2.77
C GLY A 28 -0.58 -16.20 -1.74
N ALA A 29 -1.39 -15.14 -1.70
CA ALA A 29 -2.58 -15.09 -0.85
C ALA A 29 -3.66 -16.06 -1.38
N GLY A 30 -3.60 -17.31 -0.92
CA GLY A 30 -4.58 -18.36 -1.20
C GLY A 30 -5.95 -18.14 -0.51
N GLY A 31 -6.67 -19.23 -0.26
CA GLY A 31 -8.00 -19.21 0.38
C GLY A 31 -8.01 -18.88 1.88
N GLU A 32 -6.84 -18.85 2.52
CA GLU A 32 -6.68 -18.45 3.93
C GLU A 32 -6.73 -16.92 4.05
N ARG A 33 -7.95 -16.36 4.03
CA ARG A 33 -8.23 -14.92 4.18
C ARG A 33 -9.06 -14.67 5.45
N PRO A 34 -8.85 -13.56 6.17
CA PRO A 34 -7.97 -12.43 5.85
C PRO A 34 -6.48 -12.73 6.04
N LEU A 35 -5.63 -12.09 5.22
CA LEU A 35 -4.18 -12.23 5.31
C LEU A 35 -3.49 -10.88 5.13
N ALA A 36 -2.44 -10.63 5.93
CA ALA A 36 -1.58 -9.45 5.81
C ALA A 36 -0.12 -9.83 5.58
N PHE A 37 0.63 -8.93 4.94
CA PHE A 37 2.08 -9.02 4.80
C PHE A 37 2.73 -7.74 5.35
N PHE A 38 3.70 -7.91 6.22
CA PHE A 38 4.47 -6.85 6.85
C PHE A 38 5.76 -6.60 6.07
N ASP A 39 5.98 -5.33 5.70
CA ASP A 39 7.09 -4.88 4.85
C ASP A 39 7.30 -5.75 3.60
N GLY A 40 6.21 -6.34 3.10
CA GLY A 40 6.18 -7.17 1.91
C GLY A 40 6.89 -8.53 2.00
N THR A 41 7.48 -8.92 3.13
CA THR A 41 8.19 -10.22 3.26
C THR A 41 7.59 -11.11 4.33
N SER A 42 7.13 -10.54 5.44
CA SER A 42 6.66 -11.32 6.58
C SER A 42 5.15 -11.50 6.52
N ARG A 43 4.71 -12.74 6.25
CA ARG A 43 3.30 -13.12 6.35
C ARG A 43 2.82 -12.94 7.80
N SER A 44 1.64 -12.34 7.98
CA SER A 44 1.03 -12.21 9.30
C SER A 44 0.75 -13.60 9.87
N PRO A 45 1.09 -13.86 11.14
CA PRO A 45 0.72 -15.12 11.78
C PRO A 45 -0.79 -15.25 11.87
N GLN A 46 -1.29 -16.48 11.72
CA GLN A 46 -2.69 -16.80 11.99
C GLN A 46 -2.85 -16.93 13.51
N ILE A 47 -3.37 -15.89 14.13
CA ILE A 47 -3.56 -15.84 15.58
C ILE A 47 -4.98 -16.28 15.89
N THR A 48 -5.10 -17.40 16.61
CA THR A 48 -6.39 -18.01 16.96
C THR A 48 -7.03 -17.41 18.22
N LEU A 49 -6.24 -16.72 19.05
CA LEU A 49 -6.68 -16.09 20.30
C LEU A 49 -6.75 -14.56 20.14
N PRO A 50 -7.94 -13.93 20.26
CA PRO A 50 -8.10 -12.48 20.09
C PRO A 50 -7.14 -11.62 20.92
N ASP A 51 -6.90 -12.00 22.18
CA ASP A 51 -6.06 -11.23 23.11
C ASP A 51 -4.56 -11.25 22.74
N SER A 52 -4.15 -12.22 21.92
CA SER A 52 -2.77 -12.33 21.42
C SER A 52 -2.53 -11.54 20.14
N PHE A 53 -3.58 -10.98 19.52
CA PHE A 53 -3.47 -10.28 18.25
C PHE A 53 -2.64 -9.00 18.38
N TYR A 54 -2.97 -8.16 19.35
CA TYR A 54 -2.33 -6.86 19.50
C TYR A 54 -0.82 -6.95 19.84
N PRO A 55 -0.38 -7.77 20.82
CA PRO A 55 1.04 -7.88 21.15
C PRO A 55 1.89 -8.35 19.97
N VAL A 56 1.45 -9.38 19.25
CA VAL A 56 2.21 -9.93 18.12
C VAL A 56 2.38 -8.91 17.00
N TYR A 57 1.31 -8.20 16.64
CA TYR A 57 1.37 -7.18 15.58
C TYR A 57 2.22 -5.98 16.01
N ARG A 58 2.13 -5.56 17.28
CA ARG A 58 2.97 -4.49 17.84
C ARG A 58 4.45 -4.85 17.79
N ASP A 59 4.81 -6.06 18.21
CA ASP A 59 6.22 -6.49 18.24
C ASP A 59 6.80 -6.56 16.81
N MET A 60 6.00 -6.98 15.82
CA MET A 60 6.39 -6.90 14.41
C MET A 60 6.59 -5.45 13.93
N ILE A 61 5.74 -4.51 14.36
CA ILE A 61 5.87 -3.08 14.05
C ILE A 61 7.16 -2.51 14.66
N ASP A 62 7.42 -2.79 15.93
CA ASP A 62 8.60 -2.25 16.62
C ASP A 62 9.89 -2.83 16.03
N ALA A 63 9.90 -4.12 15.69
CA ALA A 63 11.01 -4.74 14.96
C ALA A 63 11.24 -4.11 13.57
N ALA A 64 10.18 -3.70 12.87
CA ALA A 64 10.30 -2.99 11.59
C ALA A 64 10.87 -1.57 11.77
N ARG A 65 10.42 -0.83 12.79
CA ARG A 65 10.84 0.55 13.08
C ARG A 65 12.31 0.68 13.49
N THR A 66 12.89 -0.36 14.08
CA THR A 66 14.31 -0.36 14.48
C THR A 66 15.27 -0.54 13.29
N ARG A 67 14.77 -0.92 12.11
CA ARG A 67 15.61 -1.11 10.92
C ARG A 67 15.98 0.24 10.32
N LYS A 68 17.27 0.43 10.04
CA LYS A 68 17.72 1.53 9.20
C LYS A 68 17.31 1.26 7.75
N THR A 69 16.79 2.28 7.09
CA THR A 69 16.49 2.25 5.67
C THR A 69 17.50 3.10 4.90
N MET A 70 17.85 2.63 3.70
CA MET A 70 18.74 3.30 2.74
C MET A 70 18.04 4.43 1.98
N LEU A 71 16.75 4.70 2.25
CA LEU A 71 15.94 5.68 1.55
C LEU A 71 15.04 6.45 2.51
N GLU A 72 14.94 7.75 2.32
CA GLU A 72 13.85 8.57 2.84
C GLU A 72 12.83 8.85 1.73
N MET A 73 11.55 8.98 2.10
CA MET A 73 10.50 9.30 1.14
C MET A 73 9.46 10.17 1.79
N ARG A 74 9.00 11.18 1.05
CA ARG A 74 7.91 12.06 1.47
C ARG A 74 6.93 12.28 0.32
N ILE A 75 5.66 12.43 0.66
CA ILE A 75 4.63 12.92 -0.26
C ILE A 75 4.51 14.43 -0.02
N ASP A 76 4.91 15.22 -1.01
CA ASP A 76 4.90 16.69 -0.93
C ASP A 76 3.48 17.22 -1.04
N SER A 77 2.75 16.74 -2.04
CA SER A 77 1.37 17.11 -2.27
C SER A 77 0.60 15.92 -2.83
N ALA A 78 -0.70 15.93 -2.56
CA ALA A 78 -1.66 15.03 -3.17
C ALA A 78 -2.96 15.80 -3.23
N ALA A 79 -3.56 15.87 -4.42
CA ALA A 79 -4.80 16.60 -4.67
C ALA A 79 -5.64 15.86 -5.69
N ILE A 80 -6.96 15.97 -5.56
CA ILE A 80 -7.91 15.51 -6.56
C ILE A 80 -8.49 16.76 -7.24
N ASP A 81 -8.26 16.90 -8.54
CA ASP A 81 -8.80 17.95 -9.40
C ASP A 81 -9.57 17.28 -10.56
N SER A 82 -10.80 17.72 -10.80
CA SER A 82 -11.57 17.38 -12.02
C SER A 82 -11.49 15.90 -12.43
N SER A 83 -11.70 14.98 -11.47
CA SER A 83 -11.61 13.50 -11.61
C SER A 83 -10.21 12.90 -11.80
N ARG A 84 -9.14 13.63 -11.48
CA ARG A 84 -7.78 13.10 -11.45
C ARG A 84 -7.12 13.32 -10.11
N LEU A 85 -6.52 12.24 -9.59
CA LEU A 85 -5.60 12.31 -8.48
C LEU A 85 -4.21 12.63 -9.03
N THR A 86 -3.56 13.64 -8.47
CA THR A 86 -2.15 13.98 -8.70
C THR A 86 -1.38 13.90 -7.39
N VAL A 87 -0.20 13.27 -7.41
CA VAL A 87 0.64 13.07 -6.22
C VAL A 87 2.08 13.42 -6.56
N ARG A 88 2.64 14.40 -5.85
CA ARG A 88 4.05 14.74 -5.91
C ARG A 88 4.79 14.08 -4.75
N LEU A 89 5.91 13.44 -5.05
CA LEU A 89 6.72 12.78 -4.03
C LEU A 89 8.20 12.93 -4.32
N VAL A 90 8.98 12.88 -3.25
CA VAL A 90 10.44 12.93 -3.28
C VAL A 90 10.98 11.70 -2.57
N ILE A 91 11.96 11.04 -3.19
CA ILE A 91 12.72 9.94 -2.61
C ILE A 91 14.18 10.36 -2.55
N THR A 92 14.77 10.28 -1.36
CA THR A 92 16.16 10.67 -1.09
C THR A 92 16.94 9.44 -0.63
N PRO A 93 17.86 8.90 -1.45
CA PRO A 93 18.74 7.83 -0.99
C PRO A 93 19.70 8.33 0.09
N THR A 94 19.73 7.63 1.23
CA THR A 94 20.54 7.99 2.40
C THR A 94 21.89 7.28 2.43
N ASP A 95 22.08 6.22 1.64
CA ASP A 95 23.37 5.55 1.45
C ASP A 95 23.55 5.01 0.02
N SER A 96 24.77 4.56 -0.30
CA SER A 96 25.18 4.08 -1.62
C SER A 96 24.66 2.69 -2.00
N SER A 97 24.02 1.96 -1.10
CA SER A 97 23.44 0.65 -1.43
C SER A 97 22.29 0.77 -2.43
N ALA A 98 21.61 1.92 -2.48
CA ALA A 98 20.56 2.25 -3.45
C ALA A 98 21.03 2.10 -4.91
N ASP A 99 22.30 2.36 -5.21
CA ASP A 99 22.87 2.30 -6.58
C ASP A 99 22.94 0.87 -7.12
N THR A 100 22.96 -0.12 -6.23
CA THR A 100 23.18 -1.53 -6.58
C THR A 100 21.89 -2.30 -6.84
N ILE A 101 20.73 -1.76 -6.44
CA ILE A 101 19.46 -2.47 -6.50
C ILE A 101 18.73 -2.12 -7.79
N THR A 102 18.70 -3.07 -8.72
CA THR A 102 18.14 -2.89 -10.07
C THR A 102 16.67 -3.29 -10.19
N THR A 103 16.10 -3.90 -9.15
CA THR A 103 14.74 -4.45 -9.13
C THR A 103 13.75 -3.57 -8.36
N LEU A 104 14.09 -2.29 -8.11
CA LEU A 104 13.21 -1.38 -7.38
C LEU A 104 11.98 -1.00 -8.21
N ARG A 105 10.85 -0.92 -7.52
CA ARG A 105 9.57 -0.46 -8.03
C ARG A 105 9.00 0.61 -7.10
N LEU A 106 8.48 1.67 -7.68
CA LEU A 106 7.67 2.66 -6.99
C LEU A 106 6.20 2.23 -7.08
N VAL A 107 5.64 1.78 -5.97
CA VAL A 107 4.26 1.28 -5.90
C VAL A 107 3.39 2.30 -5.20
N ALA A 108 2.56 3.00 -5.96
CA ALA A 108 1.65 4.01 -5.46
C ALA A 108 0.22 3.46 -5.44
N ILE A 109 -0.23 3.02 -4.27
CA ILE A 109 -1.52 2.36 -4.04
C ILE A 109 -2.54 3.42 -3.64
N VAL A 110 -3.57 3.61 -4.46
CA VAL A 110 -4.73 4.41 -4.09
C VAL A 110 -5.73 3.52 -3.39
N PHE A 111 -6.17 3.94 -2.21
CA PHE A 111 -7.13 3.22 -1.40
C PHE A 111 -8.30 4.10 -1.02
N GLU A 112 -9.45 3.47 -0.77
CA GLU A 112 -10.58 4.11 -0.11
C GLU A 112 -10.81 3.49 1.26
N ASP A 113 -11.02 4.34 2.26
CA ASP A 113 -11.30 3.92 3.61
C ASP A 113 -12.80 3.70 3.86
N SER A 114 -13.12 2.84 4.82
CA SER A 114 -14.50 2.61 5.28
C SER A 114 -15.48 2.21 4.16
N ILE A 115 -15.08 1.25 3.32
CA ILE A 115 -15.96 0.69 2.27
C ILE A 115 -16.92 -0.34 2.90
N PRO A 116 -18.24 -0.13 2.82
CA PRO A 116 -19.20 -1.03 3.43
C PRO A 116 -19.25 -2.38 2.71
N TYR A 117 -19.40 -3.46 3.47
CA TYR A 117 -19.69 -4.78 2.96
C TYR A 117 -20.59 -5.57 3.90
N TYR A 118 -21.53 -6.33 3.34
CA TYR A 118 -22.43 -7.17 4.13
C TYR A 118 -21.79 -8.53 4.40
N SER A 119 -21.75 -8.95 5.67
CA SER A 119 -21.25 -10.25 6.10
C SER A 119 -22.41 -11.22 6.32
N ILE A 120 -22.56 -12.20 5.43
CA ILE A 120 -23.59 -13.24 5.56
C ILE A 120 -23.42 -14.03 6.88
N LEU A 121 -22.19 -14.29 7.31
CA LEU A 121 -21.89 -15.04 8.53
C LEU A 121 -22.35 -14.34 9.81
N ARG A 122 -22.47 -13.02 9.78
CA ARG A 122 -22.84 -12.19 10.94
C ARG A 122 -24.18 -11.48 10.76
N ALA A 123 -24.77 -11.58 9.57
CA ALA A 123 -25.98 -10.86 9.17
C ALA A 123 -25.92 -9.35 9.44
N ASP A 124 -24.75 -8.73 9.20
CA ASP A 124 -24.50 -7.31 9.51
C ASP A 124 -23.54 -6.66 8.50
N THR A 125 -23.55 -5.33 8.45
CA THR A 125 -22.68 -4.51 7.58
C THR A 125 -21.41 -4.11 8.32
N PHE A 126 -20.26 -4.45 7.75
CA PHE A 126 -18.94 -4.08 8.23
C PHE A 126 -18.30 -3.07 7.27
N TYR A 127 -17.25 -2.38 7.73
CA TYR A 127 -16.53 -1.38 6.95
C TYR A 127 -15.08 -1.81 6.80
N SER A 128 -14.65 -2.04 5.56
CA SER A 128 -13.27 -2.40 5.26
C SER A 128 -12.40 -1.14 5.20
N PRO A 129 -11.32 -1.07 6.00
CA PRO A 129 -10.37 0.03 5.91
C PRO A 129 -9.42 -0.15 4.72
N MET A 130 -8.90 0.96 4.19
CA MET A 130 -7.87 0.98 3.13
C MET A 130 -8.10 -0.01 1.96
N THR A 131 -9.32 -0.07 1.43
CA THR A 131 -9.64 -0.91 0.27
C THR A 131 -8.89 -0.43 -0.96
N VAL A 132 -8.05 -1.29 -1.56
CA VAL A 132 -7.27 -0.95 -2.75
C VAL A 132 -8.18 -0.70 -3.95
N ARG A 133 -8.10 0.49 -4.55
CA ARG A 133 -8.82 0.83 -5.77
C ARG A 133 -7.96 0.68 -7.02
N THR A 134 -6.74 1.20 -6.96
CA THR A 134 -5.79 1.07 -8.06
C THR A 134 -4.35 1.16 -7.57
N VAL A 135 -3.43 0.83 -8.46
CA VAL A 135 -2.01 1.15 -8.35
C VAL A 135 -1.66 2.03 -9.54
N ILE A 136 -1.02 3.19 -9.28
CA ILE A 136 -0.60 4.09 -10.37
C ILE A 136 0.54 3.44 -11.14
N GLY A 137 0.39 3.36 -12.47
CA GLY A 137 1.28 2.60 -13.36
C GLY A 137 0.69 1.23 -13.66
N ASP A 138 1.39 0.16 -13.26
CA ASP A 138 0.90 -1.22 -13.32
C ASP A 138 0.62 -1.77 -11.91
N SER A 139 0.05 -2.98 -11.80
CA SER A 139 -0.25 -3.64 -10.50
C SER A 139 0.98 -3.83 -9.58
N PHE A 140 2.18 -3.74 -10.14
CA PHE A 140 3.47 -3.91 -9.47
C PHE A 140 4.28 -2.61 -9.37
N GLY A 141 3.71 -1.49 -9.80
CA GLY A 141 4.30 -0.16 -9.76
C GLY A 141 5.29 0.14 -10.90
N ILE A 142 5.86 1.33 -10.85
CA ILE A 142 6.72 1.88 -11.90
C ILE A 142 8.18 1.43 -11.64
N PRO A 143 8.94 0.96 -12.64
CA PRO A 143 10.37 0.70 -12.48
C PRO A 143 11.09 1.93 -11.94
N LEU A 144 11.86 1.76 -10.86
CA LEU A 144 12.56 2.83 -10.19
C LEU A 144 14.07 2.59 -10.26
N ARG A 145 14.82 3.63 -10.60
CA ARG A 145 16.28 3.65 -10.50
C ARG A 145 16.66 4.83 -9.64
N LEU A 146 17.35 4.56 -8.55
CA LEU A 146 17.82 5.57 -7.61
C LEU A 146 19.33 5.67 -7.69
N ARG A 147 19.84 6.85 -7.35
CA ARG A 147 21.28 7.10 -7.28
C ARG A 147 21.59 7.92 -6.04
N PHE A 148 22.55 7.48 -5.25
CA PHE A 148 22.99 8.18 -4.07
C PHE A 148 23.48 9.60 -4.39
N GLY A 149 23.07 10.55 -3.55
CA GLY A 149 23.29 11.98 -3.77
C GLY A 149 22.37 12.62 -4.82
N GLN A 150 21.40 11.89 -5.37
CA GLN A 150 20.40 12.43 -6.30
C GLN A 150 18.98 12.12 -5.80
N ASP A 151 18.24 13.18 -5.49
CA ASP A 151 16.82 13.06 -5.18
C ASP A 151 16.02 12.64 -6.42
N TYR A 152 15.07 11.76 -6.22
CA TYR A 152 14.08 11.38 -7.21
C TYR A 152 12.78 12.13 -6.92
N ASP A 153 12.54 13.23 -7.64
CA ASP A 153 11.29 14.00 -7.61
C ASP A 153 10.41 13.56 -8.78
N THR A 154 9.17 13.15 -8.48
CA THR A 154 8.22 12.71 -9.50
C THR A 154 6.79 13.14 -9.19
N VAL A 155 5.99 13.22 -10.25
CA VAL A 155 4.55 13.46 -10.18
C VAL A 155 3.84 12.26 -10.78
N LEU A 156 3.00 11.63 -9.97
CA LEU A 156 2.15 10.52 -10.35
C LEU A 156 0.73 11.03 -10.55
N SER A 157 -0.01 10.42 -11.48
CA SER A 157 -1.43 10.73 -11.63
C SER A 157 -2.25 9.54 -12.10
N THR A 158 -3.53 9.53 -11.72
CA THR A 158 -4.50 8.51 -12.13
C THR A 158 -5.91 9.11 -12.20
N PRO A 159 -6.78 8.62 -13.10
CA PRO A 159 -8.21 8.91 -13.03
C PRO A 159 -8.82 8.45 -11.70
N VAL A 160 -9.85 9.18 -11.26
CA VAL A 160 -10.65 8.96 -10.06
C VAL A 160 -12.12 9.07 -10.47
N PRO A 161 -12.68 8.04 -11.15
CA PRO A 161 -13.98 8.19 -11.79
C PRO A 161 -15.14 8.32 -10.78
N ASP A 162 -15.07 7.66 -9.61
CA ASP A 162 -16.20 7.59 -8.66
C ASP A 162 -15.77 7.42 -7.19
N TRP A 163 -14.52 7.73 -6.83
CA TRP A 163 -14.04 7.56 -5.44
C TRP A 163 -14.42 8.77 -4.59
N ASN A 164 -14.77 8.52 -3.32
CA ASN A 164 -15.08 9.56 -2.36
C ASN A 164 -13.77 10.24 -1.92
N PRO A 165 -13.54 11.53 -2.23
CA PRO A 165 -12.29 12.21 -1.90
C PRO A 165 -12.01 12.22 -0.40
N ASN A 166 -13.05 12.34 0.44
CA ASN A 166 -12.94 12.34 1.90
C ASN A 166 -12.52 10.99 2.50
N ARG A 167 -12.59 9.92 1.71
CA ARG A 167 -12.18 8.57 2.10
C ARG A 167 -10.99 8.06 1.29
N THR A 168 -10.59 8.80 0.25
CA THR A 168 -9.49 8.42 -0.62
C THR A 168 -8.16 8.78 0.05
N GLY A 169 -7.23 7.84 0.02
CA GLY A 169 -5.86 8.02 0.47
C GLY A 169 -4.88 7.35 -0.49
N ILE A 170 -3.60 7.64 -0.30
CA ILE A 170 -2.53 7.01 -1.07
C ILE A 170 -1.44 6.50 -0.15
N ALA A 171 -0.98 5.28 -0.41
CA ALA A 171 0.21 4.70 0.17
C ALA A 171 1.24 4.49 -0.94
N VAL A 172 2.35 5.22 -0.86
CA VAL A 172 3.47 5.07 -1.79
C VAL A 172 4.54 4.24 -1.11
N THR A 173 5.08 3.25 -1.81
CA THR A 173 6.17 2.40 -1.31
C THR A 173 7.28 2.27 -2.33
N VAL A 174 8.53 2.22 -1.85
CA VAL A 174 9.65 1.71 -2.64
C VAL A 174 9.81 0.24 -2.29
N GLN A 175 9.64 -0.63 -3.29
CA GLN A 175 9.61 -2.07 -3.11
C GLN A 175 10.65 -2.75 -4.01
N ASN A 176 11.41 -3.69 -3.46
CA ASN A 176 12.21 -4.60 -4.26
C ASN A 176 11.30 -5.68 -4.87
N PHE A 177 11.21 -5.73 -6.20
CA PHE A 177 10.34 -6.67 -6.90
C PHE A 177 10.79 -8.13 -6.72
N GLY A 178 12.10 -8.40 -6.66
CA GLY A 178 12.60 -9.78 -6.51
C GLY A 178 12.28 -10.38 -5.14
N SER A 179 12.58 -9.63 -4.07
CA SER A 179 12.38 -10.10 -2.69
C SER A 179 11.02 -9.75 -2.10
N ARG A 180 10.23 -8.93 -2.79
CA ARG A 180 8.98 -8.32 -2.33
C ARG A 180 9.15 -7.35 -1.16
N ALA A 181 10.37 -7.10 -0.70
CA ALA A 181 10.64 -6.25 0.45
C ALA A 181 10.26 -4.79 0.20
N VAL A 182 9.46 -4.22 1.10
CA VAL A 182 9.18 -2.79 1.16
C VAL A 182 10.30 -2.11 1.93
N LEU A 183 10.98 -1.18 1.27
CA LEU A 183 12.16 -0.49 1.80
C LEU A 183 11.80 0.83 2.48
N GLN A 184 10.79 1.50 1.94
CA GLN A 184 10.28 2.75 2.48
C GLN A 184 8.81 2.92 2.12
N THR A 185 8.06 3.62 2.97
CA THR A 185 6.64 3.90 2.80
C THR A 185 6.31 5.32 3.23
N ALA A 186 5.50 6.00 2.45
CA ALA A 186 4.85 7.25 2.83
C ALA A 186 3.35 7.09 2.58
N VAL A 187 2.53 7.57 3.53
CA VAL A 187 1.08 7.45 3.45
C VAL A 187 0.48 8.83 3.65
N LYS A 188 -0.47 9.20 2.79
CA LYS A 188 -1.30 10.39 2.95
C LYS A 188 -2.77 9.98 2.95
N TRP A 189 -3.43 10.30 4.04
CA TRP A 189 -4.86 10.08 4.23
C TRP A 189 -5.65 11.31 3.80
N ARG A 190 -6.90 11.10 3.38
CA ARG A 190 -7.89 12.16 3.10
C ARG A 190 -7.30 13.20 2.15
N ILE A 191 -7.22 12.82 0.88
CA ILE A 191 -6.67 13.70 -0.15
C ILE A 191 -7.65 14.85 -0.37
N ASN A 192 -7.18 16.07 -0.14
CA ASN A 192 -8.01 17.27 -0.30
C ASN A 192 -8.49 17.37 -1.76
N GLN A 193 -9.75 17.76 -1.91
CA GLN A 193 -10.28 18.22 -3.17
C GLN A 193 -9.88 19.69 -3.31
N GLU A 194 -9.26 20.05 -4.42
CA GLU A 194 -9.07 21.46 -4.78
C GLU A 194 -10.27 21.88 -5.63
N ASP A 195 -10.96 22.93 -5.20
CA ASP A 195 -12.16 23.50 -5.85
C ASP A 195 -11.80 24.38 -7.06
#